data_AF-A0A3C0EM62-F1
#
_entry.id   AF-A0A3C0EM62-F1
#
_cell.length_a   1.000
_cell.length_b   1.000
_cell.length_c   1.000
_cell.angle_alpha   90.00
_cell.angle_beta   90.00
_cell.angle_gamma   90.00
#
_symmetry.space_group_name_H-M   'P 1'
#
loop_
_entity.id
_entity.type
_entity.pdbx_description
1 polymer ?
#
loop_
_entity_poly.entity_id
_entity_poly.type
_entity_poly.pdbx_seq_one_letter_code
_entity_poly.pdbx_strand_id
1 'polypeptide(L)'
;MVNQSYGCYSADMPVYIASAGKWLATATIAAVVDEGKLSWDDPVSQWLPQLGEEKGKATLRQLLSHTSGYPTYQPKNKPRDTYQTLALSVEHLKALPMVCKPG
;
A
#
# COMPACT_ATOMS: atom_id res chain seq x y z
N MET A 1 -4.60 22.43 24.87
CA MET A 1 -3.67 21.47 24.25
C MET A 1 -2.27 21.87 24.63
N VAL A 2 -1.44 20.91 25.05
CA VAL A 2 -0.03 21.16 25.37
C VAL A 2 0.78 20.87 24.11
N ASN A 3 1.57 21.85 23.65
CA ASN A 3 2.53 21.67 22.57
C ASN A 3 3.94 21.80 23.16
N GLN A 4 4.65 20.68 23.23
CA GLN A 4 5.99 20.58 23.82
C GLN A 4 6.88 19.72 22.91
N SER A 5 8.16 20.08 22.84
CA SER A 5 9.19 19.32 22.14
C SER A 5 10.30 18.94 23.12
N TYR A 6 10.99 17.83 22.86
CA TYR A 6 12.01 17.27 23.76
C TYR A 6 13.33 17.06 23.02
N GLY A 7 14.45 17.21 23.73
CA GLY A 7 15.78 16.98 23.19
C GLY A 7 16.11 17.92 22.02
N CYS A 8 16.55 17.36 20.90
CA CYS A 8 16.87 18.12 19.68
C CYS A 8 15.67 18.34 18.75
N TYR A 9 14.46 17.87 19.09
CA TYR A 9 13.28 18.05 18.25
C TYR A 9 12.67 19.44 18.45
N SER A 10 12.13 19.99 17.36
CA SER A 10 11.24 21.16 17.37
C SER A 10 9.89 20.79 16.77
N ALA A 11 8.87 21.61 17.02
CA ALA A 11 7.52 21.38 16.51
C ALA A 11 7.46 21.29 14.97
N ASP A 12 8.37 21.97 14.27
CA ASP A 12 8.42 22.03 12.81
C ASP A 12 9.49 21.10 12.20
N MET A 13 10.14 20.26 13.01
CA MET A 13 11.18 19.34 12.52
C MET A 13 10.56 18.27 11.60
N PRO A 14 10.98 18.16 10.33
CA PRO A 14 10.53 17.07 9.47
C PRO A 14 11.03 15.73 9.99
N VAL A 15 10.14 14.75 10.07
CA VAL A 15 10.45 13.39 10.55
C VAL A 15 9.87 12.33 9.61
N TYR A 16 10.61 11.26 9.38
CA TYR A 16 10.09 10.09 8.68
C TYR A 16 9.20 9.27 9.63
N ILE A 17 7.88 9.36 9.45
CA ILE A 17 6.88 8.76 10.36
C ILE A 17 6.46 7.31 10.03
N ALA A 18 7.15 6.67 9.09
CA ALA A 18 6.93 5.28 8.68
C ALA A 18 5.43 4.96 8.42
N SER A 19 4.89 3.92 9.07
CA SER A 19 3.52 3.44 8.84
C SER A 19 2.42 4.47 9.16
N ALA A 20 2.70 5.54 9.92
CA ALA A 20 1.72 6.60 10.12
C ALA A 20 1.31 7.27 8.79
N GLY A 21 2.20 7.22 7.76
CA GLY A 21 1.89 7.69 6.41
C GLY A 21 0.81 6.87 5.68
N LYS A 22 0.46 5.65 6.14
CA LYS A 22 -0.60 4.84 5.52
C LYS A 22 -1.95 5.55 5.55
N TRP A 23 -2.25 6.27 6.65
CA TRP A 23 -3.53 6.98 6.75
C TRP A 23 -3.64 8.05 5.66
N LEU A 24 -2.60 8.85 5.47
CA LEU A 24 -2.57 9.85 4.41
C LEU A 24 -2.64 9.21 3.02
N ALA A 25 -1.91 8.11 2.78
CA ALA A 25 -1.96 7.39 1.51
C ALA A 25 -3.38 6.86 1.20
N THR A 26 -4.06 6.29 2.20
CA THR A 26 -5.45 5.84 2.07
C THR A 26 -6.40 7.00 1.82
N ALA A 27 -6.22 8.15 2.50
CA ALA A 27 -7.04 9.34 2.27
C ALA A 27 -6.88 9.88 0.84
N THR A 28 -5.66 9.88 0.29
CA THR A 28 -5.41 10.26 -1.11
C THR A 28 -6.14 9.32 -2.08
N ILE A 29 -6.14 8.01 -1.82
CA ILE A 29 -6.88 7.04 -2.64
C ILE A 29 -8.40 7.24 -2.48
N ALA A 30 -8.87 7.52 -1.26
CA ALA A 30 -10.29 7.77 -0.99
C ALA A 30 -10.82 8.95 -1.80
N ALA A 31 -10.06 10.04 -1.97
CA ALA A 31 -10.46 11.15 -2.82
C ALA A 31 -10.70 10.72 -4.28
N VAL A 32 -9.88 9.81 -4.81
CA VAL A 32 -10.07 9.25 -6.17
C VAL A 32 -11.31 8.34 -6.24
N VAL A 33 -11.63 7.63 -5.16
CA VAL A 33 -12.88 6.85 -5.04
C VAL A 33 -14.10 7.77 -4.98
N ASP A 34 -14.03 8.88 -4.24
CA ASP A 34 -15.11 9.87 -4.13
C ASP A 34 -15.39 10.55 -5.48
N GLU A 35 -14.37 10.72 -6.32
CA GLU A 35 -14.51 11.16 -7.71
C GLU A 35 -15.16 10.12 -8.65
N GLY A 36 -15.45 8.92 -8.16
CA GLY A 36 -16.05 7.82 -8.93
C GLY A 36 -15.09 7.16 -9.92
N LYS A 37 -13.78 7.44 -9.83
CA LYS A 37 -12.76 6.87 -10.73
C LYS A 37 -12.26 5.50 -10.30
N LEU A 38 -12.41 5.18 -9.01
CA LEU A 38 -12.12 3.87 -8.42
C LEU A 38 -13.32 3.46 -7.55
N SER A 39 -13.50 2.16 -7.36
CA SER A 39 -14.37 1.61 -6.32
C SER A 39 -13.57 0.87 -5.27
N TRP A 40 -14.02 0.92 -4.01
CA TRP A 40 -13.45 0.11 -2.94
C TRP A 40 -13.51 -1.40 -3.24
N ASP A 41 -14.51 -1.81 -4.01
CA ASP A 41 -14.76 -3.22 -4.32
C ASP A 41 -14.26 -3.61 -5.71
N ASP A 42 -13.53 -2.71 -6.39
CA ASP A 42 -12.82 -3.04 -7.63
C ASP A 42 -11.79 -4.15 -7.35
N PRO A 43 -11.81 -5.25 -8.13
CA PRO A 43 -10.74 -6.23 -8.10
C PRO A 43 -9.47 -5.60 -8.70
N VAL A 44 -8.32 -5.95 -8.14
CA VAL A 44 -7.01 -5.46 -8.63
C VAL A 44 -6.82 -5.75 -10.12
N SER A 45 -7.30 -6.88 -10.64
CA SER A 45 -7.19 -7.23 -12.07
C SER A 45 -7.90 -6.26 -13.01
N GLN A 46 -8.88 -5.48 -12.54
CA GLN A 46 -9.52 -4.44 -13.34
C GLN A 46 -8.54 -3.34 -13.75
N TRP A 47 -7.60 -2.99 -12.86
CA TRP A 47 -6.65 -1.90 -13.05
C TRP A 47 -5.23 -2.40 -13.37
N LEU A 48 -4.89 -3.60 -12.91
CA LEU A 48 -3.59 -4.25 -13.08
C LEU A 48 -3.78 -5.69 -13.61
N PRO A 49 -4.22 -5.86 -14.86
CA PRO A 49 -4.52 -7.18 -15.43
C PRO A 49 -3.32 -8.13 -15.44
N GLN A 50 -2.10 -7.60 -15.41
CA GLN A 50 -0.86 -8.39 -15.35
C GLN A 50 -0.69 -9.18 -14.04
N LEU A 51 -1.50 -8.94 -13.01
CA LEU A 51 -1.46 -9.69 -11.75
C LEU A 51 -2.26 -11.00 -11.80
N GLY A 52 -2.99 -11.26 -12.88
CA GLY A 52 -3.66 -12.54 -13.13
C GLY A 52 -4.82 -12.84 -12.19
N GLU A 53 -5.43 -14.01 -12.34
CA GLU A 53 -6.73 -14.32 -11.72
C GLU A 53 -6.67 -14.60 -10.21
N GLU A 54 -5.54 -15.05 -9.66
CA GLU A 54 -5.46 -15.34 -8.22
C GLU A 54 -5.21 -14.07 -7.39
N LYS A 55 -4.11 -13.35 -7.67
CA LYS A 55 -3.79 -12.10 -7.00
C LYS A 55 -4.78 -10.99 -7.34
N GLY A 56 -5.17 -10.93 -8.62
CA GLY A 56 -6.08 -9.91 -9.12
C GLY A 56 -7.48 -9.93 -8.50
N LYS A 57 -7.86 -11.00 -7.80
CA LYS A 57 -9.14 -11.10 -7.07
C LYS A 57 -9.21 -10.24 -5.82
N ALA A 58 -8.07 -9.85 -5.23
CA ALA A 58 -8.10 -8.96 -4.08
C ALA A 58 -8.75 -7.63 -4.46
N THR A 59 -9.56 -7.05 -3.59
CA THR A 59 -10.16 -5.74 -3.82
C THR A 59 -9.27 -4.61 -3.30
N LEU A 60 -9.51 -3.39 -3.78
CA LEU A 60 -8.87 -2.18 -3.24
C LEU A 60 -9.05 -2.08 -1.72
N ARG A 61 -10.25 -2.37 -1.22
CA ARG A 61 -10.56 -2.42 0.22
C ARG A 61 -9.65 -3.41 0.95
N GLN A 62 -9.49 -4.63 0.43
CA GLN A 62 -8.66 -5.67 1.04
C GLN A 62 -7.17 -5.31 1.05
N LEU A 63 -6.67 -4.58 0.04
CA LEU A 63 -5.30 -4.06 0.04
C LEU A 63 -5.08 -3.09 1.21
N LEU A 64 -6.03 -2.19 1.45
CA LEU A 64 -5.92 -1.12 2.46
C LEU A 64 -6.35 -1.56 3.87
N SER A 65 -7.00 -2.72 4.01
CA SER A 65 -7.34 -3.34 5.29
C SER A 65 -6.45 -4.52 5.69
N HIS A 66 -5.38 -4.79 4.93
CA HIS A 66 -4.43 -5.89 5.18
C HIS A 66 -5.06 -7.30 5.15
N THR A 67 -6.05 -7.51 4.26
CA THR A 67 -6.74 -8.80 4.07
C THR A 67 -6.68 -9.29 2.62
N SER A 68 -5.67 -8.84 1.86
CA SER A 68 -5.53 -9.15 0.42
C SER A 68 -4.81 -10.48 0.13
N GLY A 69 -4.14 -11.07 1.12
CA GLY A 69 -3.35 -12.29 0.94
C GLY A 69 -1.99 -12.10 0.25
N TYR A 70 -1.58 -10.85 -0.02
CA TYR A 70 -0.27 -10.55 -0.58
C TYR A 70 0.85 -10.68 0.48
N PRO A 71 2.09 -10.99 0.08
CA PRO A 71 3.22 -10.97 1.00
C PRO A 71 3.45 -9.56 1.56
N THR A 72 3.76 -9.46 2.85
CA THR A 72 3.96 -8.16 3.53
C THR A 72 5.19 -7.42 3.03
N TYR A 73 6.24 -8.16 2.65
CA TYR A 73 7.53 -7.63 2.22
C TYR A 73 8.16 -8.54 1.16
N GLN A 74 9.19 -8.02 0.49
CA GLN A 74 10.09 -8.83 -0.34
C GLN A 74 10.77 -9.94 0.50
N PRO A 75 11.10 -11.10 -0.10
CA PRO A 75 11.87 -12.14 0.58
C PRO A 75 13.18 -11.61 1.18
N LYS A 76 13.64 -12.16 2.31
CA LYS A 76 14.84 -11.66 3.03
C LYS A 76 16.11 -11.62 2.18
N ASN A 77 16.21 -12.49 1.17
CA ASN A 77 17.34 -12.57 0.24
C ASN A 77 17.16 -11.70 -1.01
N LYS A 78 16.16 -10.83 -1.05
CA LYS A 78 15.90 -9.86 -2.11
C LYS A 78 16.07 -8.43 -1.56
N PRO A 79 16.39 -7.46 -2.43
CA PRO A 79 16.43 -6.06 -2.03
C PRO A 79 15.11 -5.63 -1.38
N ARG A 80 15.19 -4.73 -0.39
CA ARG A 80 14.01 -4.09 0.18
C ARG A 80 13.27 -3.33 -0.92
N ASP A 81 11.95 -3.39 -0.87
CA ASP A 81 11.09 -2.56 -1.71
C ASP A 81 11.34 -1.07 -1.40
N THR A 82 12.20 -0.49 -2.22
CA THR A 82 12.62 0.92 -2.24
C THR A 82 12.71 1.39 -3.69
N TYR A 83 11.84 0.84 -4.54
CA TYR A 83 11.85 1.11 -5.97
C TYR A 83 11.54 2.57 -6.26
N GLN A 84 12.06 3.06 -7.39
CA GLN A 84 11.87 4.46 -7.80
C GLN A 84 10.41 4.77 -8.21
N THR A 85 9.61 3.76 -8.55
CA THR A 85 8.22 3.93 -9.02
C THR A 85 7.28 2.85 -8.48
N LEU A 86 5.97 3.16 -8.43
CA LEU A 86 4.92 2.20 -8.08
C LEU A 86 4.83 1.06 -9.11
N ALA A 87 5.06 1.35 -10.40
CA ALA A 87 5.05 0.34 -11.45
C ALA A 87 6.13 -0.73 -11.23
N LEU A 88 7.35 -0.34 -10.84
CA LEU A 88 8.39 -1.29 -10.48
C LEU A 88 8.02 -2.12 -9.24
N SER A 89 7.34 -1.50 -8.26
CA SER A 89 6.84 -2.23 -7.08
C SER A 89 5.86 -3.34 -7.49
N VAL A 90 4.94 -3.06 -8.42
CA VAL A 90 4.01 -4.05 -8.98
C VAL A 90 4.73 -5.14 -9.77
N GLU A 91 5.71 -4.79 -10.61
CA GLU A 91 6.48 -5.78 -11.39
C GLU A 91 7.23 -6.76 -10.49
N HIS A 92 7.84 -6.28 -9.41
CA HIS A 92 8.51 -7.16 -8.45
C HIS A 92 7.54 -7.97 -7.59
N LEU A 93 6.33 -7.45 -7.32
CA LEU A 93 5.26 -8.17 -6.63
C LEU A 93 4.68 -9.32 -7.47
N LYS A 94 4.67 -9.17 -8.82
CA LYS A 94 4.09 -10.14 -9.76
C LYS A 94 4.65 -11.55 -9.60
N ALA A 95 5.94 -11.68 -9.29
CA ALA A 95 6.61 -12.98 -9.16
C ALA A 95 6.46 -13.63 -7.76
N LEU A 96 5.99 -12.89 -6.74
CA LEU A 96 5.93 -13.42 -5.37
C LEU A 96 4.68 -14.30 -5.16
N PRO A 97 4.75 -15.46 -4.49
CA PRO A 97 3.56 -16.25 -4.21
C PRO A 97 2.59 -15.48 -3.28
N MET A 98 1.29 -15.74 -3.39
CA MET A 98 0.34 -15.31 -2.36
C MET A 98 0.58 -16.07 -1.06
N VAL A 99 0.26 -15.45 0.07
CA VAL A 99 0.34 -16.06 1.40
C VAL A 99 -0.95 -16.80 1.74
N CYS A 100 -2.09 -16.24 1.36
CA CYS A 100 -3.42 -16.83 1.51
C CYS A 100 -4.36 -16.26 0.44
N LYS A 101 -5.60 -16.77 0.39
CA LYS A 101 -6.66 -16.18 -0.44
C LYS A 101 -7.05 -14.80 0.12
N PRO A 102 -7.54 -13.85 -0.71
CA PRO A 102 -8.09 -12.60 -0.21
C PRO A 102 -9.36 -12.83 0.63
N GLY A 103 -9.52 -12.03 1.68
CA GLY A 103 -10.56 -12.21 2.72
C GLY A 103 -10.13 -13.15 3.84
#